data_AF-A0A803PJ87-F1
#
_entry.id   AF-A0A803PJ87-F1
#
_cell.length_a   1.000
_cell.length_b   1.000
_cell.length_c   1.000
_cell.angle_alpha   90.00
_cell.angle_beta   90.00
_cell.angle_gamma   90.00
#
_symmetry.space_group_name_H-M   'P 1'
#
loop_
_entity.id
_entity.type
_entity.pdbx_description
1 polymer ?
#
loop_
_entity_poly.entity_id
_entity_poly.type
_entity_poly.pdbx_seq_one_letter_code
_entity_poly.pdbx_strand_id
1 'polypeptide(L)'
;MEGISVAHIDRKSSIEREPRALRMDQFHFAREEALYVLKTRSMEEAMNIFTEGLKPVGSAVGLKTGTLGMVLSDEIEFGFMEDNLELSCDIATSPF
;
A
#
# COMPACT_ATOMS: atom_id res chain seq x y z
N MET A 1 -24.35 34.67 -23.29
CA MET A 1 -23.99 34.02 -22.01
C MET A 1 -23.88 32.54 -22.32
N GLU A 2 -22.69 32.11 -22.74
CA GLU A 2 -22.51 30.77 -23.32
C GLU A 2 -22.34 29.78 -22.18
N GLY A 3 -23.28 28.84 -22.08
CA GLY A 3 -23.31 27.81 -21.06
C GLY A 3 -22.21 26.79 -21.32
N ILE A 4 -21.36 26.59 -20.32
CA ILE A 4 -20.37 25.50 -20.31
C ILE A 4 -21.16 24.19 -20.37
N SER A 5 -21.13 23.51 -21.50
CA SER A 5 -21.64 22.15 -21.62
C SER A 5 -20.79 21.27 -20.72
N VAL A 6 -21.35 20.89 -19.57
CA VAL A 6 -20.74 19.92 -18.66
C VAL A 6 -20.62 18.61 -19.45
N ALA A 7 -19.41 18.34 -19.95
CA ALA A 7 -19.09 17.08 -20.59
C ALA A 7 -19.46 15.97 -19.60
N HIS A 8 -20.37 15.09 -20.02
CA HIS A 8 -20.82 13.95 -19.22
C HIS A 8 -19.59 13.08 -18.91
N ILE A 9 -19.09 13.16 -17.67
CA ILE A 9 -17.98 12.33 -17.22
C ILE A 9 -18.54 10.92 -17.03
N ASP A 10 -18.28 10.03 -17.99
CA ASP A 10 -18.58 8.60 -17.86
C ASP A 10 -17.65 7.99 -16.81
N ARG A 11 -18.07 8.06 -15.54
CA ARG A 11 -17.39 7.39 -14.43
C ARG A 11 -17.50 5.88 -14.64
N LYS A 12 -16.43 5.25 -15.11
CA LYS A 12 -16.30 3.78 -15.11
C LYS A 12 -16.18 3.29 -13.67
N SER A 13 -16.94 2.28 -13.29
CA SER A 13 -16.87 1.69 -11.95
C SER A 13 -15.53 0.98 -11.78
N SER A 14 -14.68 1.47 -10.88
CA SER A 14 -13.36 0.89 -10.58
C SER A 14 -13.46 -0.43 -9.80
N ILE A 15 -14.63 -0.71 -9.21
CA ILE A 15 -14.87 -1.81 -8.28
C ILE A 15 -14.61 -3.21 -8.85
N GLU A 16 -14.76 -3.41 -10.16
CA GLU A 16 -14.52 -4.70 -10.82
C GLU A 16 -13.04 -4.96 -11.13
N ARG A 17 -12.23 -3.90 -11.15
CA ARG A 17 -10.79 -3.95 -11.47
C ARG A 17 -9.92 -3.91 -10.24
N GLU A 18 -10.49 -3.54 -9.10
CA GLU A 18 -9.78 -3.45 -7.83
C GLU A 18 -9.68 -4.83 -7.16
N PRO A 19 -8.55 -5.12 -6.50
CA PRO A 19 -8.44 -6.29 -5.65
C PRO A 19 -9.46 -6.17 -4.52
N ARG A 20 -10.34 -7.17 -4.40
CA ARG A 20 -11.33 -7.20 -3.33
C ARG A 20 -10.63 -7.40 -1.99
N ALA A 21 -10.95 -6.53 -1.03
CA ALA A 21 -10.48 -6.70 0.35
C ALA A 21 -10.94 -8.04 0.93
N LEU A 22 -10.07 -8.66 1.73
CA LEU A 22 -10.39 -9.88 2.46
C LEU A 22 -11.55 -9.64 3.43
N ARG A 23 -12.41 -10.65 3.62
CA ARG A 23 -13.39 -10.63 4.71
C ARG A 23 -12.68 -10.75 6.07
N MET A 24 -13.36 -10.40 7.15
CA MET A 24 -12.77 -10.38 8.50
C MET A 24 -12.22 -11.75 8.94
N ASP A 25 -12.94 -12.83 8.65
CA ASP A 25 -12.51 -14.21 8.91
C ASP A 25 -11.21 -14.56 8.16
N GLN A 26 -11.15 -14.16 6.88
CA GLN A 26 -9.97 -14.38 6.03
C GLN A 26 -8.79 -13.52 6.49
N PHE A 27 -9.05 -12.31 6.96
CA PHE A 27 -8.02 -11.43 7.51
C PHE A 27 -7.41 -12.02 8.78
N HIS A 28 -8.24 -12.48 9.72
CA HIS A 28 -7.75 -13.15 10.93
C HIS A 28 -6.94 -14.40 10.60
N PHE A 29 -7.44 -15.24 9.69
CA PHE A 29 -6.71 -16.42 9.25
C PHE A 29 -5.36 -16.08 8.62
N ALA A 30 -5.33 -15.14 7.68
CA ALA A 30 -4.09 -14.69 7.04
C ALA A 30 -3.09 -14.10 8.04
N ARG A 31 -3.59 -13.38 9.06
CA ARG A 31 -2.76 -12.84 10.13
C ARG A 31 -2.07 -13.94 10.94
N GLU A 32 -2.80 -14.97 11.34
CA GLU A 32 -2.21 -16.06 12.13
C GLU A 32 -1.17 -16.84 11.32
N GLU A 33 -1.41 -17.08 10.04
CA GLU A 33 -0.43 -17.69 9.13
C GLU A 33 0.82 -16.81 8.95
N ALA A 34 0.64 -15.50 8.79
CA ALA A 34 1.76 -14.57 8.70
C ALA A 34 2.61 -14.58 9.99
N LEU A 35 1.96 -14.61 11.16
CA LEU A 35 2.64 -14.74 12.45
C LEU A 35 3.38 -16.08 12.58
N TYR A 36 2.83 -17.16 12.05
CA TYR A 36 3.49 -18.46 12.04
C TYR A 36 4.78 -18.43 11.21
N VAL A 37 4.76 -17.83 10.03
CA VAL A 37 5.96 -17.65 9.19
C VAL A 37 7.03 -16.87 9.94
N LEU A 38 6.69 -15.72 10.53
CA LEU A 38 7.63 -14.89 11.27
C LEU A 38 8.24 -15.59 12.49
N LYS A 39 7.51 -16.51 13.13
CA LYS A 39 7.99 -17.25 14.30
C LYS A 39 8.86 -18.46 13.95
N THR A 40 8.67 -19.04 12.77
CA THR A 40 9.27 -20.33 12.40
C THR A 40 10.36 -20.24 11.35
N ARG A 41 10.39 -19.17 10.56
CA ARG A 41 11.35 -18.97 9.47
C ARG A 41 12.40 -17.94 9.85
N SER A 42 13.53 -17.99 9.15
CA SER A 42 14.51 -16.92 9.24
C SER A 42 13.93 -15.62 8.67
N MET A 43 14.50 -14.49 9.07
CA MET A 43 14.08 -13.19 8.55
C MET A 43 14.19 -13.10 7.02
N GLU A 44 15.25 -13.66 6.44
CA GLU A 44 15.49 -13.70 4.99
C GLU A 44 14.41 -14.52 4.27
N GLU A 45 14.10 -15.72 4.78
CA GLU A 45 13.05 -16.58 4.21
C GLU A 45 11.67 -15.93 4.32
N ALA A 46 11.35 -15.33 5.47
CA ALA A 46 10.11 -14.62 5.67
C ALA A 46 9.98 -13.43 4.71
N MET A 47 11.06 -12.66 4.52
CA MET A 47 11.09 -11.55 3.57
C MET A 47 10.80 -12.03 2.15
N ASN A 48 11.45 -13.12 1.72
CA ASN A 48 11.20 -13.70 0.41
C ASN A 48 9.74 -14.11 0.25
N ILE A 49 9.15 -14.81 1.23
CA ILE A 49 7.73 -15.22 1.19
C ILE A 49 6.79 -14.02 1.03
N PHE A 50 7.01 -12.93 1.76
CA PHE A 50 6.09 -11.78 1.75
C PHE A 50 6.28 -10.85 0.55
N THR A 51 7.43 -10.90 -0.11
CA THR A 51 7.77 -9.98 -1.21
C THR A 51 7.84 -10.65 -2.58
N GLU A 52 7.76 -11.98 -2.64
CA GLU A 52 7.76 -12.74 -3.88
C GLU A 52 6.65 -12.24 -4.83
N GLY A 53 7.05 -11.83 -6.04
CA GLY A 53 6.11 -11.37 -7.08
C GLY A 53 5.62 -9.93 -6.93
N LEU A 54 5.99 -9.21 -5.86
CA LEU A 54 5.68 -7.78 -5.73
C LEU A 54 6.63 -6.93 -6.59
N LYS A 55 6.10 -5.85 -7.17
CA LYS A 55 6.90 -4.86 -7.91
C LYS A 55 7.00 -3.57 -7.09
N PRO A 56 8.21 -3.00 -6.87
CA PRO A 56 8.35 -1.71 -6.24
C PRO A 56 7.59 -0.62 -7.01
N VAL A 57 6.91 0.27 -6.28
CA VAL A 57 6.11 1.36 -6.87
C VAL A 57 6.96 2.30 -7.74
N GLY A 58 8.26 2.41 -7.47
CA GLY A 58 9.23 3.17 -8.28
C GLY A 58 9.56 2.57 -9.65
N SER A 59 9.18 1.32 -9.94
CA SER A 59 9.43 0.71 -11.25
C SER A 59 8.49 1.20 -12.36
N ALA A 60 7.40 1.88 -12.01
CA ALA A 60 6.38 2.33 -12.97
C ALA A 60 6.61 3.75 -13.52
N VAL A 61 7.52 4.53 -12.92
CA VAL A 61 7.85 5.88 -13.37
C VAL A 61 9.35 5.94 -13.58
N GLY A 62 9.78 6.22 -14.80
CA GLY A 62 11.18 6.54 -15.12
C GLY A 62 11.63 7.83 -14.43
N LEU A 63 11.89 7.75 -13.12
CA LEU A 63 12.58 8.78 -12.38
C LEU A 63 14.07 8.69 -12.73
N LYS A 64 14.42 9.43 -13.77
CA LYS A 64 15.78 9.88 -14.05
C LYS A 64 16.39 10.43 -12.77
N THR A 65 17.40 9.69 -12.29
CA THR A 65 18.41 10.04 -11.29
C THR A 65 18.34 11.48 -10.79
N GLY A 66 17.72 11.65 -9.62
CA GLY A 66 17.61 12.92 -8.92
C GLY A 66 17.16 12.67 -7.49
N THR A 67 18.09 12.21 -6.66
CA THR A 67 18.12 12.34 -5.19
C THR A 67 16.78 12.35 -4.46
N LEU A 68 16.14 11.18 -4.35
CA LEU A 68 15.45 10.76 -3.13
C LEU A 68 16.03 9.40 -2.75
N GLY A 69 17.24 9.46 -2.18
CA GLY A 69 17.92 8.29 -1.65
C GLY A 69 17.22 7.85 -0.37
N MET A 70 16.29 6.91 -0.48
CA MET A 70 16.07 5.97 0.62
C MET A 70 17.19 4.94 0.48
N VAL A 71 18.33 5.26 1.09
CA VAL A 71 19.44 4.32 1.24
C VAL A 71 18.89 3.16 2.06
N LEU A 72 18.74 2.01 1.41
CA LEU A 72 18.51 0.74 2.08
C LEU A 72 19.82 0.38 2.78
N SER A 73 20.05 0.91 3.97
CA SER A 73 21.09 0.40 4.86
C SER A 73 20.58 -0.92 5.44
N ASP A 74 21.42 -1.95 5.42
CA ASP A 74 21.15 -3.36 5.76
C ASP A 74 20.79 -3.62 7.23
N GLU A 75 19.80 -2.90 7.76
CA GLU A 75 19.24 -3.10 9.09
C GLU A 75 17.79 -2.61 9.11
N ILE A 76 16.86 -3.50 8.73
CA ILE A 76 15.44 -3.30 9.03
C ILE A 76 15.26 -3.51 10.53
N GLU A 77 15.58 -2.48 11.31
CA GLU A 77 15.08 -2.35 12.66
C GLU A 77 13.57 -2.12 12.55
N PHE A 78 12.80 -3.20 12.66
CA PHE A 78 11.34 -3.14 12.80
C PHE A 78 11.02 -2.58 14.19
N GLY A 79 11.25 -1.29 14.37
CA GLY A 79 10.79 -0.55 15.53
C GLY A 79 9.27 -0.51 15.48
N PHE A 80 8.61 -1.08 16.48
CA PHE A 80 7.24 -0.72 16.78
C PHE A 80 7.22 0.78 17.07
N MET A 81 6.93 1.62 16.06
CA MET A 81 6.50 3.00 16.28
C MET A 81 5.08 2.94 16.85
N GLU A 82 4.98 2.58 18.13
CA GLU A 82 3.97 3.21 18.97
C GLU A 82 4.44 4.66 19.15
N ASP A 83 3.88 5.58 18.36
CA ASP A 83 3.06 6.70 18.82
C ASP A 83 2.92 7.76 17.72
N ASN A 84 1.67 8.18 17.47
CA ASN A 84 1.24 9.32 16.64
C ASN A 84 1.58 9.31 15.14
N LEU A 85 0.91 8.44 14.40
CA LEU A 85 0.49 8.75 13.03
C LEU A 85 -0.64 9.80 13.10
N GLU A 86 -0.28 11.07 13.30
CA GLU A 86 -1.10 12.17 12.76
C GLU A 86 -1.03 12.09 11.24
N LEU A 87 -1.69 11.08 10.65
CA LEU A 87 -2.23 11.25 9.31
C LEU A 87 -3.29 12.35 9.46
N SER A 88 -2.93 13.58 9.08
CA SER A 88 -3.94 14.55 8.66
C SER A 88 -4.55 14.07 7.34
N CYS A 89 -5.28 12.96 7.39
CA CYS A 89 -6.36 12.77 6.44
C CYS A 89 -7.41 13.80 6.83
N ASP A 90 -7.35 14.97 6.19
CA ASP A 90 -8.42 15.96 6.20
C ASP A 90 -9.65 15.35 5.52
N ILE A 91 -10.36 14.48 6.26
CA ILE A 91 -11.67 13.95 5.87
C ILE A 91 -12.64 15.12 5.68
N ALA A 92 -12.43 16.21 6.43
CA ALA A 92 -13.23 17.42 6.40
C ALA A 92 -13.22 18.17 5.05
N THR A 93 -12.25 17.91 4.17
CA THR A 93 -12.12 18.58 2.88
C THR A 93 -12.52 17.68 1.70
N SER A 94 -12.92 16.44 1.96
CA SER A 94 -13.38 15.53 0.90
C SER A 94 -14.78 15.94 0.44
N PRO A 95 -15.02 16.21 -0.86
CA PRO A 95 -16.34 16.60 -1.35
C PRO A 95 -17.35 15.44 -1.23
N PHE A 96 -18.61 15.78 -0.89
CA PHE A 96 -19.76 14.87 -0.99
C PHE A 96 -20.17 14.62 -2.44
#